data_AF-A0A832I4B7-F1
#
_entry.id   AF-A0A832I4B7-F1
#
_cell.length_a   1.000
_cell.length_b   1.000
_cell.length_c   1.000
_cell.angle_alpha   90.00
_cell.angle_beta   90.00
_cell.angle_gamma   90.00
#
_symmetry.space_group_name_H-M   'P 1'
#
loop_
_entity.id
_entity.type
_entity.pdbx_description
1 polymer ?
#
loop_
_entity_poly.entity_id
_entity_poly.type
_entity_poly.pdbx_seq_one_letter_code
_entity_poly.pdbx_strand_id
1 'polypeptide(L)'
;YKDVENMPDKYIDVCFFNGGIRNSEQEHMAKLLRQKSKILVAYGACAHLGGVPGLANLTNREEIFEKVYGTTFSTANPNKTVPKPNVTVKEGELDIPEFYDTVRTLDQTVDVDYYVPGCPPAVERTLYALEAIAKGELPPKGSVLAPLKSVCDECPRKKENKKISKVYRVYEKAPEPEKCLLEQGIICMGPATRGGCGARCLKADMPCTGCGGPCPNSPEQGAAMISALASILGLEEEKEKYTEEEVEKLISQIKDPIGTFYMYALPASILRRRVMRK
;
A
#
# COMPACT_ATOMS: atom_id res chain seq x y z
N TYR A 1 8.60 -21.33 15.69
CA TYR A 1 9.47 -21.18 14.50
C TYR A 1 10.87 -21.65 14.84
N LYS A 2 11.01 -22.96 15.10
CA LYS A 2 12.12 -23.50 15.91
C LYS A 2 13.49 -23.24 15.31
N ASP A 3 13.62 -23.39 13.99
CA ASP A 3 14.91 -23.21 13.32
C ASP A 3 15.43 -21.77 13.46
N VAL A 4 14.56 -20.77 13.30
CA VAL A 4 14.92 -19.34 13.44
C VAL A 4 15.10 -18.98 14.92
N GLU A 5 14.27 -19.52 15.81
CA GLU A 5 14.37 -19.32 17.27
C GLU A 5 15.72 -19.79 17.81
N ASN A 6 16.23 -20.90 17.29
CA ASN A 6 17.51 -21.50 17.67
C ASN A 6 18.74 -20.78 17.05
N MET A 7 18.56 -19.88 16.08
CA MET A 7 19.68 -19.10 15.55
C MET A 7 20.21 -18.15 16.64
N PRO A 8 21.53 -17.92 16.73
CA PRO A 8 22.06 -16.85 17.57
C PRO A 8 21.49 -15.47 17.18
N ASP A 9 21.50 -14.53 18.12
CA ASP A 9 21.13 -13.16 17.80
C ASP A 9 22.10 -12.56 16.79
N LYS A 10 21.57 -11.77 15.86
CA LYS A 10 22.34 -11.18 14.75
C LYS A 10 23.08 -12.21 13.87
N TYR A 11 22.60 -13.46 13.83
CA TYR A 11 23.13 -14.50 12.95
C TYR A 11 22.81 -14.26 11.47
N ILE A 12 21.64 -13.69 11.16
CA ILE A 12 21.21 -13.41 9.79
C ILE A 12 21.82 -12.08 9.35
N ASP A 13 22.63 -12.07 8.28
CA ASP A 13 23.22 -10.84 7.76
C ASP A 13 22.15 -9.89 7.22
N VAL A 14 21.22 -10.41 6.42
CA VAL A 14 20.18 -9.64 5.76
C VAL A 14 18.88 -10.44 5.74
N CYS A 15 17.80 -9.85 6.24
CA CYS A 15 16.46 -10.42 6.18
C CYS A 15 15.54 -9.53 5.34
N PHE A 16 14.96 -10.11 4.30
CA PHE A 16 13.87 -9.50 3.53
C PHE A 16 12.54 -9.96 4.12
N PHE A 17 11.86 -9.09 4.85
CA PHE A 17 10.56 -9.38 5.44
C PHE A 17 9.45 -8.99 4.47
N ASN A 18 8.62 -9.94 4.05
CA ASN A 18 7.46 -9.71 3.21
C ASN A 18 6.17 -9.87 4.02
N GLY A 19 5.22 -8.96 3.80
CA GLY A 19 3.91 -8.97 4.44
C GLY A 19 3.72 -7.86 5.46
N GLY A 20 2.46 -7.49 5.70
CA GLY A 20 2.09 -6.59 6.80
C GLY A 20 1.79 -7.38 8.08
N ILE A 21 1.57 -6.67 9.19
CA ILE A 21 1.27 -7.28 10.49
C ILE A 21 -0.23 -7.19 10.77
N ARG A 22 -0.94 -8.32 10.69
CA ARG A 22 -2.40 -8.46 10.90
C ARG A 22 -2.75 -9.42 12.05
N ASN A 23 -1.84 -10.26 12.49
CA ASN A 23 -2.08 -11.19 13.59
C ASN A 23 -0.86 -11.35 14.51
N SER A 24 -1.06 -12.05 15.64
CA SER A 24 -0.02 -12.23 16.67
C SER A 24 1.18 -13.02 16.20
N GLU A 25 1.00 -13.96 15.29
CA GLU A 25 2.07 -14.76 14.71
C GLU A 25 3.00 -13.93 13.83
N GLN A 26 2.43 -13.05 12.98
CA GLN A 26 3.19 -12.13 12.15
C GLN A 26 3.97 -11.12 13.01
N GLU A 27 3.38 -10.65 14.11
CA GLU A 27 4.08 -9.80 15.07
C GLU A 27 5.24 -10.54 15.76
N HIS A 28 5.02 -11.78 16.20
CA HIS A 28 6.09 -12.63 16.75
C HIS A 28 7.24 -12.79 15.75
N MET A 29 6.91 -13.10 14.50
CA MET A 29 7.90 -13.27 13.44
C MET A 29 8.66 -11.98 13.12
N ALA A 30 7.99 -10.82 13.11
CA ALA A 30 8.67 -9.54 12.93
C ALA A 30 9.69 -9.27 14.03
N LYS A 31 9.32 -9.50 15.30
CA LYS A 31 10.21 -9.33 16.46
C LYS A 31 11.38 -10.32 16.44
N LEU A 32 11.09 -11.58 16.19
CA LEU A 32 12.10 -12.64 16.10
C LEU A 32 13.10 -12.34 14.97
N LEU A 33 12.61 -12.06 13.76
CA LEU A 33 13.49 -11.78 12.62
C LEU A 33 14.30 -10.50 12.82
N ARG A 34 13.73 -9.46 13.45
CA ARG A 34 14.51 -8.27 13.84
C ARG A 34 15.65 -8.60 14.80
N GLN A 35 15.38 -9.44 15.81
CA GLN A 35 16.39 -9.88 16.77
C GLN A 35 17.50 -10.69 16.08
N LYS A 36 17.13 -11.63 15.20
CA LYS A 36 18.08 -12.49 14.49
C LYS A 36 18.84 -11.79 13.36
N SER A 37 18.37 -10.64 12.86
CA SER A 37 18.95 -9.97 11.70
C SER A 37 19.83 -8.77 12.03
N LYS A 38 21.00 -8.67 11.38
CA LYS A 38 21.84 -7.47 11.34
C LYS A 38 21.15 -6.37 10.53
N ILE A 39 20.72 -6.69 9.30
CA ILE A 39 19.91 -5.81 8.44
C ILE A 39 18.52 -6.41 8.26
N LEU A 40 17.47 -5.64 8.55
CA LEU A 40 16.07 -5.98 8.28
C LEU A 40 15.51 -5.03 7.22
N VAL A 41 15.04 -5.61 6.12
CA VAL A 41 14.48 -4.89 4.97
C VAL A 41 12.98 -5.14 4.89
N ALA A 42 12.18 -4.07 4.92
CA ALA A 42 10.76 -4.14 4.57
C ALA A 42 10.63 -4.35 3.05
N TYR A 43 10.33 -5.58 2.66
CA TYR A 43 10.33 -6.01 1.27
C TYR A 43 8.91 -6.11 0.71
N GLY A 44 8.58 -5.16 -0.18
CA GLY A 44 7.28 -5.04 -0.83
C GLY A 44 6.32 -4.07 -0.12
N ALA A 45 5.28 -3.69 -0.85
CA ALA A 45 4.28 -2.71 -0.42
C ALA A 45 3.56 -3.13 0.87
N CYS A 46 3.38 -4.44 1.12
CA CYS A 46 2.76 -4.90 2.35
C CYS A 46 3.62 -4.61 3.59
N ALA A 47 4.90 -4.92 3.56
CA ALA A 47 5.81 -4.65 4.67
C ALA A 47 6.07 -3.15 4.84
N HIS A 48 6.23 -2.43 3.72
CA HIS A 48 6.54 -1.00 3.72
C HIS A 48 5.33 -0.12 4.05
N LEU A 49 4.17 -0.41 3.47
CA LEU A 49 3.01 0.50 3.45
C LEU A 49 1.71 -0.13 3.99
N GLY A 50 1.71 -1.45 4.22
CA GLY A 50 0.56 -2.24 4.64
C GLY A 50 -0.15 -2.96 3.50
N GLY A 51 -0.01 -2.44 2.27
CA GLY A 51 -0.50 -3.06 1.04
C GLY A 51 -2.03 -3.11 0.95
N VAL A 52 -2.53 -3.89 -0.02
CA VAL A 52 -3.97 -4.10 -0.24
C VAL A 52 -4.68 -4.66 1.01
N PRO A 53 -4.11 -5.62 1.77
CA PRO A 53 -4.73 -6.07 3.03
C PRO A 53 -4.98 -4.93 4.02
N GLY A 54 -4.20 -3.85 3.92
CA GLY A 54 -4.36 -2.64 4.71
C GLY A 54 -5.72 -1.95 4.60
N LEU A 55 -6.45 -2.15 3.50
CA LEU A 55 -7.83 -1.65 3.35
C LEU A 55 -8.79 -2.22 4.40
N ALA A 56 -8.44 -3.35 5.02
CA ALA A 56 -9.14 -3.89 6.19
C ALA A 56 -9.17 -2.93 7.39
N ASN A 57 -8.35 -1.87 7.39
CA ASN A 57 -8.39 -0.84 8.43
C ASN A 57 -9.60 0.10 8.31
N LEU A 58 -10.39 0.00 7.23
CA LEU A 58 -11.71 0.63 7.13
C LEU A 58 -12.79 -0.11 7.93
N THR A 59 -12.46 -1.28 8.43
CA THR A 59 -13.32 -2.16 9.19
C THR A 59 -12.56 -2.66 10.44
N ASN A 60 -13.09 -3.66 11.13
CA ASN A 60 -12.48 -4.27 12.31
C ASN A 60 -12.59 -5.80 12.24
N ARG A 61 -12.04 -6.49 13.24
CA ARG A 61 -12.09 -7.94 13.30
C ARG A 61 -13.53 -8.48 13.28
N GLU A 62 -14.42 -7.88 14.06
CA GLU A 62 -15.80 -8.34 14.21
C GLU A 62 -16.57 -8.27 12.89
N GLU A 63 -16.56 -7.11 12.23
CA GLU A 63 -17.19 -6.88 10.93
C GLU A 63 -16.61 -7.81 9.84
N ILE A 64 -15.29 -8.04 9.83
CA ILE A 64 -14.64 -9.00 8.92
C ILE A 64 -15.14 -10.42 9.21
N PHE A 65 -15.18 -10.84 10.48
CA PHE A 65 -15.55 -12.19 10.87
C PHE A 65 -17.02 -12.45 10.60
N GLU A 66 -17.89 -11.49 10.88
CA GLU A 66 -19.30 -11.53 10.51
C GLU A 66 -19.46 -11.69 8.99
N LYS A 67 -18.69 -10.95 8.20
CA LYS A 67 -18.75 -11.08 6.74
C LYS A 67 -18.30 -12.45 6.26
N VAL A 68 -17.10 -12.88 6.64
CA VAL A 68 -16.45 -14.10 6.12
C VAL A 68 -17.11 -15.38 6.63
N TYR A 69 -17.52 -15.41 7.89
CA TYR A 69 -18.05 -16.62 8.54
C TYR A 69 -19.56 -16.59 8.77
N GLY A 70 -20.25 -15.48 8.46
CA GLY A 70 -21.68 -15.34 8.71
C GLY A 70 -22.50 -14.98 7.48
N THR A 71 -22.19 -13.85 6.82
CA THR A 71 -23.12 -13.19 5.89
C THR A 71 -22.75 -13.32 4.41
N THR A 72 -21.72 -14.09 4.06
CA THR A 72 -21.47 -14.49 2.66
C THR A 72 -22.51 -15.51 2.20
N PHE A 73 -22.99 -15.34 0.96
CA PHE A 73 -24.08 -16.14 0.37
C PHE A 73 -23.88 -17.66 0.49
N SER A 74 -22.64 -18.12 0.35
CA SER A 74 -22.29 -19.55 0.37
C SER A 74 -22.00 -20.11 1.78
N THR A 75 -22.01 -19.28 2.82
CA THR A 75 -21.63 -19.72 4.16
C THR A 75 -22.83 -20.27 4.93
N ALA A 76 -22.85 -21.60 5.10
CA ALA A 76 -23.81 -22.28 5.96
C ALA A 76 -23.26 -22.36 7.40
N ASN A 77 -23.58 -21.37 8.24
CA ASN A 77 -23.14 -21.31 9.63
C ASN A 77 -24.30 -21.00 10.61
N PRO A 78 -25.26 -21.92 10.78
CA PRO A 78 -26.45 -21.68 11.61
C PRO A 78 -26.11 -21.38 13.07
N ASN A 79 -24.99 -21.92 13.57
CA ASN A 79 -24.54 -21.76 14.95
C ASN A 79 -23.68 -20.50 15.16
N LYS A 80 -23.50 -19.66 14.13
CA LYS A 80 -22.65 -18.44 14.17
C LYS A 80 -21.26 -18.70 14.76
N THR A 81 -20.69 -19.86 14.46
CA THR A 81 -19.38 -20.26 14.97
C THR A 81 -18.28 -19.52 14.21
N VAL A 82 -17.37 -18.87 14.93
CA VAL A 82 -16.22 -18.17 14.35
C VAL A 82 -14.92 -18.76 14.89
N PRO A 83 -13.81 -18.65 14.16
CA PRO A 83 -12.50 -19.07 14.67
C PRO A 83 -12.15 -18.33 15.97
N LYS A 84 -11.70 -19.09 16.97
CA LYS A 84 -11.22 -18.57 18.25
C LYS A 84 -9.75 -18.93 18.41
N PRO A 85 -8.94 -18.08 19.07
CA PRO A 85 -7.51 -18.33 19.24
C PRO A 85 -7.18 -19.67 19.90
N ASN A 86 -8.03 -20.16 20.82
CA ASN A 86 -7.85 -21.44 21.51
C ASN A 86 -9.20 -22.18 21.51
N VAL A 87 -9.23 -23.45 21.12
CA VAL A 87 -10.41 -24.33 21.19
C VAL A 87 -10.00 -25.76 21.51
N THR A 88 -10.70 -26.41 22.45
CA THR A 88 -10.57 -27.85 22.68
C THR A 88 -11.51 -28.63 21.76
N VAL A 89 -10.94 -29.54 20.97
CA VAL A 89 -11.66 -30.50 20.12
C VAL A 89 -11.32 -31.93 20.52
N LYS A 90 -11.92 -32.94 19.88
CA LYS A 90 -11.69 -34.36 20.23
C LYS A 90 -10.23 -34.77 20.03
N GLU A 91 -9.58 -34.18 19.02
CA GLU A 91 -8.21 -34.44 18.62
C GLU A 91 -7.17 -33.71 19.48
N GLY A 92 -7.59 -32.78 20.34
CA GLY A 92 -6.71 -32.03 21.24
C GLY A 92 -7.07 -30.55 21.36
N GLU A 93 -6.12 -29.75 21.84
CA GLU A 93 -6.21 -28.29 21.86
C GLU A 93 -5.69 -27.72 20.54
N LEU A 94 -6.48 -26.82 19.94
CA LEU A 94 -6.13 -26.12 18.72
C LEU A 94 -5.88 -24.64 19.03
N ASP A 95 -4.70 -24.18 18.62
CA ASP A 95 -4.28 -22.80 18.74
C ASP A 95 -4.13 -22.15 17.37
N ILE A 96 -4.72 -20.98 17.21
CA ILE A 96 -4.55 -20.13 16.03
C ILE A 96 -4.15 -18.71 16.45
N PRO A 97 -3.44 -17.97 15.58
CA PRO A 97 -3.03 -16.61 15.89
C PRO A 97 -4.21 -15.68 16.20
N GLU A 98 -4.00 -14.75 17.12
CA GLU A 98 -4.97 -13.71 17.39
C GLU A 98 -5.03 -12.75 16.20
N PHE A 99 -6.21 -12.58 15.62
CA PHE A 99 -6.45 -11.64 14.54
C PHE A 99 -6.65 -10.24 15.10
N TYR A 100 -5.86 -9.27 14.65
CA TYR A 100 -5.96 -7.89 15.12
C TYR A 100 -7.03 -7.11 14.37
N ASP A 101 -7.43 -5.96 14.92
CA ASP A 101 -8.33 -5.01 14.25
C ASP A 101 -7.65 -4.21 13.14
N THR A 102 -6.32 -4.04 13.22
CA THR A 102 -5.55 -3.12 12.38
C THR A 102 -4.38 -3.86 11.75
N VAL A 103 -4.22 -3.73 10.43
CA VAL A 103 -2.97 -4.03 9.73
C VAL A 103 -1.99 -2.93 10.07
N ARG A 104 -0.78 -3.31 10.48
CA ARG A 104 0.36 -2.41 10.66
C ARG A 104 1.42 -2.69 9.60
N THR A 105 2.21 -1.68 9.29
CA THR A 105 3.47 -1.85 8.55
C THR A 105 4.51 -2.53 9.44
N LEU A 106 5.61 -2.99 8.84
CA LEU A 106 6.70 -3.61 9.59
C LEU A 106 7.37 -2.61 10.54
N ASP A 107 7.61 -1.39 10.06
CA ASP A 107 8.27 -0.30 10.80
C ASP A 107 7.40 0.31 11.93
N GLN A 108 6.09 0.05 11.91
CA GLN A 108 5.20 0.31 13.06
C GLN A 108 5.31 -0.74 14.18
N THR A 109 6.02 -1.85 13.92
CA THR A 109 6.11 -3.00 14.84
C THR A 109 7.53 -3.23 15.34
N VAL A 110 8.53 -3.08 14.47
CA VAL A 110 9.95 -3.25 14.78
C VAL A 110 10.79 -2.23 14.02
N ASP A 111 12.02 -1.98 14.48
CA ASP A 111 12.97 -1.10 13.80
C ASP A 111 13.44 -1.70 12.46
N VAL A 112 13.24 -0.97 11.36
CA VAL A 112 13.56 -1.41 9.98
C VAL A 112 14.76 -0.62 9.45
N ASP A 113 15.68 -1.30 8.77
CA ASP A 113 16.88 -0.66 8.23
C ASP A 113 16.64 -0.03 6.85
N TYR A 114 15.94 -0.73 5.95
CA TYR A 114 15.70 -0.28 4.58
C TYR A 114 14.34 -0.73 4.04
N TYR A 115 13.89 -0.10 2.95
CA TYR A 115 12.64 -0.44 2.28
C TYR A 115 12.87 -0.75 0.81
N VAL A 116 12.25 -1.81 0.31
CA VAL A 116 12.21 -2.14 -1.12
C VAL A 116 10.74 -2.08 -1.58
N PRO A 117 10.32 -1.04 -2.31
CA PRO A 117 8.91 -0.82 -2.62
C PRO A 117 8.42 -1.66 -3.82
N GLY A 118 7.09 -1.82 -3.91
CA GLY A 118 6.38 -2.46 -5.04
C GLY A 118 5.46 -3.61 -4.61
N CYS A 119 4.43 -3.91 -5.42
CA CYS A 119 3.46 -4.98 -5.15
C CYS A 119 3.31 -5.94 -6.36
N PRO A 120 4.30 -6.82 -6.62
CA PRO A 120 5.57 -6.99 -5.89
C PRO A 120 6.65 -5.99 -6.33
N PRO A 121 7.78 -5.87 -5.60
CA PRO A 121 8.96 -5.18 -6.09
C PRO A 121 9.37 -5.69 -7.49
N ALA A 122 9.78 -4.77 -8.37
CA ALA A 122 10.31 -5.15 -9.67
C ALA A 122 11.60 -5.95 -9.50
N VAL A 123 11.90 -6.85 -10.45
CA VAL A 123 13.11 -7.68 -10.40
C VAL A 123 14.37 -6.81 -10.34
N GLU A 124 14.42 -5.79 -11.18
CA GLU A 124 15.49 -4.81 -11.29
C GLU A 124 15.66 -4.02 -9.97
N ARG A 125 14.55 -3.77 -9.27
CA ARG A 125 14.55 -3.13 -7.94
C ARG A 125 15.15 -4.03 -6.87
N THR A 126 14.84 -5.32 -6.94
CA THR A 126 15.34 -6.33 -6.02
C THR A 126 16.83 -6.56 -6.23
N LEU A 127 17.27 -6.68 -7.50
CA LEU A 127 18.68 -6.79 -7.86
C LEU A 127 19.47 -5.58 -7.39
N TYR A 128 18.96 -4.37 -7.63
CA TYR A 128 19.58 -3.14 -7.10
C TYR A 128 19.78 -3.18 -5.58
N ALA A 129 18.75 -3.61 -4.83
CA ALA A 129 18.85 -3.70 -3.38
C ALA A 129 19.90 -4.75 -2.95
N LEU A 130 19.91 -5.93 -3.58
CA LEU A 130 20.90 -6.97 -3.30
C LEU A 130 22.33 -6.51 -3.60
N GLU A 131 22.55 -5.86 -4.74
CA GLU A 131 23.86 -5.34 -5.12
C GLU A 131 24.36 -4.25 -4.17
N ALA A 132 23.49 -3.29 -3.80
CA ALA A 132 23.83 -2.24 -2.84
C ALA A 132 24.22 -2.83 -1.49
N ILE A 133 23.48 -3.83 -1.02
CA ILE A 133 23.77 -4.55 0.23
C ILE A 133 25.09 -5.33 0.13
N ALA A 134 25.30 -6.08 -0.95
CA ALA A 134 26.49 -6.90 -1.15
C ALA A 134 27.78 -6.08 -1.25
N LYS A 135 27.71 -4.89 -1.86
CA LYS A 135 28.84 -3.95 -1.96
C LYS A 135 29.06 -3.11 -0.71
N GLY A 136 28.11 -3.10 0.24
CA GLY A 136 28.13 -2.18 1.38
C GLY A 136 27.85 -0.71 1.00
N GLU A 137 27.31 -0.46 -0.19
CA GLU A 137 27.01 0.87 -0.74
C GLU A 137 25.56 1.27 -0.39
N LEU A 138 25.21 1.17 0.89
CA LEU A 138 23.87 1.49 1.35
C LEU A 138 23.72 2.98 1.67
N PRO A 139 22.58 3.60 1.29
CA PRO A 139 22.24 4.94 1.75
C PRO A 139 22.00 4.94 3.28
N PRO A 140 21.77 6.11 3.90
CA PRO A 140 21.44 6.17 5.32
C PRO A 140 20.26 5.26 5.70
N LYS A 141 20.33 4.67 6.90
CA LYS A 141 19.25 3.85 7.47
C LYS A 141 17.91 4.57 7.39
N GLY A 142 16.85 3.82 7.08
CA GLY A 142 15.49 4.33 6.84
C GLY A 142 15.24 4.69 5.37
N SER A 143 16.25 4.61 4.50
CA SER A 143 16.08 4.91 3.08
C SER A 143 15.25 3.85 2.35
N VAL A 144 14.45 4.32 1.41
CA VAL A 144 13.80 3.50 0.40
C VAL A 144 14.78 3.25 -0.74
N LEU A 145 15.13 2.00 -1.02
CA LEU A 145 16.09 1.57 -2.05
C LEU A 145 15.49 1.66 -3.47
N ALA A 146 14.94 2.83 -3.79
CA ALA A 146 14.29 3.14 -5.05
C ALA A 146 14.64 4.56 -5.51
N PRO A 147 14.46 4.90 -6.80
CA PRO A 147 14.85 6.19 -7.35
C PRO A 147 14.16 7.33 -6.60
N LEU A 148 14.76 8.51 -6.62
CA LEU A 148 14.16 9.71 -6.04
C LEU A 148 13.09 10.33 -6.96
N LYS A 149 12.93 9.78 -8.16
CA LYS A 149 12.02 10.23 -9.21
C LYS A 149 10.66 9.55 -9.11
N SER A 150 9.65 10.19 -9.69
CA SER A 150 8.30 9.65 -9.78
C SER A 150 8.17 8.65 -10.93
N VAL A 151 7.03 7.95 -11.03
CA VAL A 151 6.70 7.14 -12.22
C VAL A 151 6.57 8.02 -13.47
N CYS A 152 6.25 9.31 -13.34
CA CYS A 152 6.13 10.20 -14.48
C CYS A 152 7.44 10.36 -15.27
N ASP A 153 8.59 10.22 -14.61
CA ASP A 153 9.93 10.32 -15.22
C ASP A 153 10.28 9.15 -16.14
N GLU A 154 9.67 7.98 -15.92
CA GLU A 154 9.84 6.77 -16.74
C GLU A 154 8.61 6.47 -17.62
N CYS A 155 7.58 7.33 -17.54
CA CYS A 155 6.32 7.16 -18.24
C CYS A 155 6.47 7.53 -19.73
N PRO A 156 6.11 6.64 -20.67
CA PRO A 156 6.26 6.88 -22.11
C PRO A 156 5.24 7.87 -22.67
N ARG A 157 4.21 8.22 -21.90
CA ARG A 157 3.13 9.09 -22.36
C ARG A 157 3.57 10.56 -22.34
N LYS A 158 3.19 11.30 -23.40
CA LYS A 158 3.37 12.74 -23.58
C LYS A 158 2.50 13.51 -22.60
N LYS A 159 3.08 14.57 -22.02
CA LYS A 159 2.48 15.39 -20.97
C LYS A 159 2.58 16.83 -21.46
N GLU A 160 1.45 17.48 -21.70
CA GLU A 160 1.41 18.82 -22.29
C GLU A 160 0.66 19.78 -21.36
N ASN A 161 -0.66 19.61 -21.24
CA ASN A 161 -1.53 20.49 -20.49
C ASN A 161 -2.27 19.72 -19.40
N LYS A 162 -1.89 19.97 -18.15
CA LYS A 162 -2.48 19.33 -16.98
C LYS A 162 -3.73 20.07 -16.50
N LYS A 163 -4.76 20.11 -17.35
CA LYS A 163 -6.08 20.63 -17.00
C LYS A 163 -7.12 19.57 -17.32
N ILE A 164 -7.98 19.25 -16.36
CA ILE A 164 -9.10 18.32 -16.56
C ILE A 164 -10.37 18.88 -15.95
N SER A 165 -11.49 18.74 -16.65
CA SER A 165 -12.83 19.11 -16.18
C SER A 165 -13.64 17.90 -15.72
N LYS A 166 -13.25 16.68 -16.16
CA LYS A 166 -13.97 15.44 -15.88
C LYS A 166 -13.05 14.30 -15.50
N VAL A 167 -13.47 13.51 -14.54
CA VAL A 167 -12.84 12.25 -14.14
C VAL A 167 -13.60 11.07 -14.75
N TYR A 168 -12.87 10.13 -15.32
CA TYR A 168 -13.37 8.87 -15.85
C TYR A 168 -12.82 7.69 -15.05
N ARG A 169 -13.68 6.71 -14.77
CA ARG A 169 -13.24 5.38 -14.35
C ARG A 169 -12.67 4.64 -15.55
N VAL A 170 -11.78 3.68 -15.30
CA VAL A 170 -11.03 2.97 -16.35
C VAL A 170 -11.89 2.26 -17.39
N TYR A 171 -13.16 1.92 -17.08
CA TYR A 171 -14.09 1.31 -18.04
C TYR A 171 -14.96 2.33 -18.80
N GLU A 172 -14.97 3.60 -18.39
CA GLU A 172 -15.83 4.64 -18.97
C GLU A 172 -15.21 5.31 -20.18
N LYS A 173 -13.87 5.23 -20.30
CA LYS A 173 -13.12 5.84 -21.37
C LYS A 173 -11.95 4.94 -21.76
N ALA A 174 -11.90 4.56 -23.03
CA ALA A 174 -10.71 3.95 -23.62
C ALA A 174 -9.58 4.99 -23.67
N PRO A 175 -8.38 4.69 -23.17
CA PRO A 175 -7.24 5.60 -23.26
C PRO A 175 -6.86 5.93 -24.69
N GLU A 176 -6.68 7.22 -24.98
CA GLU A 176 -5.97 7.66 -26.17
C GLU A 176 -4.50 7.23 -26.03
N PRO A 177 -3.92 6.54 -27.03
CA PRO A 177 -2.51 6.18 -27.04
C PRO A 177 -1.62 7.43 -26.92
N GLU A 178 -0.43 7.26 -26.34
CA GLU A 178 0.58 8.31 -26.12
C GLU A 178 0.21 9.47 -25.17
N LYS A 179 -1.03 9.94 -25.11
CA LYS A 179 -1.42 11.08 -24.26
C LYS A 179 -1.42 10.70 -22.77
N CYS A 180 -1.01 11.58 -21.87
CA CYS A 180 -1.02 11.33 -20.43
C CYS A 180 -2.43 10.92 -19.94
N LEU A 181 -2.54 9.78 -19.24
CA LEU A 181 -3.83 9.28 -18.73
C LEU A 181 -4.51 10.28 -17.79
N LEU A 182 -3.72 10.95 -16.94
CA LEU A 182 -4.24 11.94 -16.01
C LEU A 182 -4.83 13.15 -16.75
N GLU A 183 -4.20 13.61 -17.84
CA GLU A 183 -4.71 14.70 -18.71
C GLU A 183 -5.93 14.26 -19.54
N GLN A 184 -6.23 12.97 -19.60
CA GLN A 184 -7.44 12.45 -20.22
C GLN A 184 -8.61 12.31 -19.25
N GLY A 185 -8.41 12.65 -17.97
CA GLY A 185 -9.37 12.48 -16.88
C GLY A 185 -9.33 11.11 -16.22
N ILE A 186 -8.39 10.23 -16.56
CA ILE A 186 -8.24 8.91 -15.93
C ILE A 186 -7.26 9.04 -14.76
N ILE A 187 -7.74 8.83 -13.53
CA ILE A 187 -6.90 8.96 -12.33
C ILE A 187 -5.71 8.02 -12.42
N CYS A 188 -4.52 8.60 -12.35
CA CYS A 188 -3.24 7.89 -12.38
C CYS A 188 -2.37 8.37 -11.22
N MET A 189 -1.98 7.46 -10.34
CA MET A 189 -1.16 7.74 -9.14
C MET A 189 0.31 8.05 -9.47
N GLY A 190 0.70 8.03 -10.74
CA GLY A 190 2.10 8.16 -11.18
C GLY A 190 2.86 9.36 -10.61
N PRO A 191 2.26 10.57 -10.55
CA PRO A 191 2.93 11.75 -9.99
C PRO A 191 3.26 11.61 -8.49
N ALA A 192 2.43 10.89 -7.74
CA ALA A 192 2.60 10.67 -6.30
C ALA A 192 3.29 9.34 -5.97
N THR A 193 3.78 8.62 -6.98
CA THR A 193 4.35 7.28 -6.81
C THR A 193 5.81 7.25 -7.21
N ARG A 194 6.63 6.65 -6.35
CA ARG A 194 8.05 6.45 -6.64
C ARG A 194 8.23 5.56 -7.88
N GLY A 195 9.12 6.00 -8.77
CA GLY A 195 9.45 5.30 -10.01
C GLY A 195 10.34 4.08 -9.79
N GLY A 196 10.85 3.52 -10.89
CA GLY A 196 11.71 2.34 -10.87
C GLY A 196 10.99 1.03 -11.11
N CYS A 197 9.71 1.08 -11.51
CA CYS A 197 8.97 -0.09 -12.01
C CYS A 197 8.94 -0.12 -13.56
N GLY A 198 9.57 0.85 -14.22
CA GLY A 198 9.61 0.97 -15.67
C GLY A 198 8.27 1.36 -16.30
N ALA A 199 7.38 2.00 -15.52
CA ALA A 199 6.03 2.39 -15.92
C ALA A 199 5.20 1.26 -16.56
N ARG A 200 5.36 0.01 -16.09
CA ARG A 200 4.75 -1.20 -16.70
C ARG A 200 3.25 -1.09 -16.92
N CYS A 201 2.49 -0.59 -15.94
CA CYS A 201 1.04 -0.41 -16.09
C CYS A 201 0.71 0.53 -17.26
N LEU A 202 1.44 1.63 -17.38
CA LEU A 202 1.18 2.68 -18.37
C LEU A 202 1.55 2.23 -19.80
N LYS A 203 2.49 1.29 -19.94
CA LYS A 203 2.82 0.61 -21.20
C LYS A 203 1.75 -0.40 -21.64
N ALA A 204 0.91 -0.83 -20.71
CA ALA A 204 -0.25 -1.69 -20.94
C ALA A 204 -1.58 -0.89 -20.89
N ASP A 205 -1.50 0.42 -21.09
CA ASP A 205 -2.65 1.35 -21.09
C ASP A 205 -3.50 1.35 -19.80
N MET A 206 -2.89 0.97 -18.69
CA MET A 206 -3.50 1.05 -17.36
C MET A 206 -2.88 2.16 -16.52
N PRO A 207 -3.69 2.92 -15.75
CA PRO A 207 -3.14 3.94 -14.85
C PRO A 207 -2.26 3.30 -13.77
N CYS A 208 -1.27 4.06 -13.31
CA CYS A 208 -0.56 3.71 -12.09
C CYS A 208 -1.54 3.69 -10.92
N THR A 209 -1.51 2.63 -10.12
CA THR A 209 -2.34 2.48 -8.91
C THR A 209 -1.59 2.80 -7.61
N GLY A 210 -0.29 3.11 -7.70
CA GLY A 210 0.48 3.61 -6.56
C GLY A 210 1.25 2.59 -5.73
N CYS A 211 1.44 1.36 -6.21
CA CYS A 211 2.09 0.30 -5.41
C CYS A 211 3.55 0.57 -4.99
N GLY A 212 4.23 1.53 -5.62
CA GLY A 212 5.61 1.93 -5.30
C GLY A 212 5.74 2.85 -4.08
N GLY A 213 4.63 3.32 -3.51
CA GLY A 213 4.64 4.23 -2.37
C GLY A 213 5.05 5.67 -2.72
N PRO A 214 5.16 6.53 -1.70
CA PRO A 214 5.35 7.96 -1.89
C PRO A 214 6.72 8.32 -2.50
N CYS A 215 6.73 9.41 -3.26
CA CYS A 215 7.95 10.11 -3.67
C CYS A 215 8.73 10.64 -2.44
N PRO A 216 10.03 10.93 -2.56
CA PRO A 216 10.78 11.58 -1.47
C PRO A 216 10.09 12.86 -0.98
N ASN A 217 10.24 13.17 0.31
CA ASN A 217 9.68 14.35 0.97
C ASN A 217 8.14 14.46 0.94
N SER A 218 7.44 13.38 0.55
CA SER A 218 5.99 13.29 0.64
C SER A 218 5.60 12.49 1.89
N PRO A 219 4.95 13.11 2.90
CA PRO A 219 4.65 12.44 4.17
C PRO A 219 3.67 11.27 4.00
N GLU A 220 2.69 11.38 3.10
CA GLU A 220 1.84 10.26 2.70
C GLU A 220 1.48 10.35 1.21
N GLN A 221 1.33 9.19 0.55
CA GLN A 221 1.09 9.10 -0.88
C GLN A 221 -0.30 9.63 -1.30
N GLY A 222 -1.34 9.25 -0.54
CA GLY A 222 -2.72 9.58 -0.90
C GLY A 222 -2.98 11.08 -0.87
N ALA A 223 -2.57 11.77 0.20
CA ALA A 223 -2.70 13.22 0.30
C ALA A 223 -1.89 13.95 -0.78
N ALA A 224 -0.69 13.48 -1.12
CA ALA A 224 0.09 14.05 -2.22
C ALA A 224 -0.62 13.92 -3.57
N MET A 225 -1.27 12.78 -3.84
CA MET A 225 -2.06 12.64 -5.06
C MET A 225 -3.32 13.50 -5.03
N ILE A 226 -4.02 13.57 -3.90
CA ILE A 226 -5.22 14.41 -3.74
C ILE A 226 -4.84 15.88 -3.99
N SER A 227 -3.73 16.34 -3.41
CA SER A 227 -3.22 17.69 -3.63
C SER A 227 -2.88 17.93 -5.11
N ALA A 228 -2.17 17.01 -5.75
CA ALA A 228 -1.85 17.10 -7.17
C ALA A 228 -3.11 17.10 -8.06
N LEU A 229 -4.13 16.32 -7.72
CA LEU A 229 -5.40 16.26 -8.45
C LEU A 229 -6.22 17.55 -8.27
N ALA A 230 -6.29 18.07 -7.04
CA ALA A 230 -6.97 19.32 -6.74
C ALA A 230 -6.36 20.51 -7.51
N SER A 231 -5.05 20.47 -7.77
CA SER A 231 -4.38 21.49 -8.58
C SER A 231 -4.63 21.40 -10.08
N ILE A 232 -5.30 20.37 -10.61
CA ILE A 232 -5.54 20.20 -12.05
C ILE A 232 -7.02 20.06 -12.43
N LEU A 233 -7.86 19.67 -11.46
CA LEU A 233 -9.27 19.44 -11.65
C LEU A 233 -10.05 20.75 -11.58
N GLY A 234 -10.77 21.10 -12.64
CA GLY A 234 -11.57 22.32 -12.75
C GLY A 234 -10.84 23.53 -13.35
N LEU A 235 -9.54 23.42 -13.68
CA LEU A 235 -8.71 24.54 -14.17
C LEU A 235 -9.08 25.13 -15.55
N GLU A 236 -9.97 24.51 -16.30
CA GLU A 236 -10.50 25.09 -17.55
C GLU A 236 -11.48 26.23 -17.28
N GLU A 237 -12.14 26.17 -16.11
CA GLU A 237 -13.03 27.19 -15.57
C GLU A 237 -12.42 27.78 -14.30
N GLU A 238 -11.13 28.13 -14.34
CA GLU A 238 -10.42 28.69 -13.18
C GLU A 238 -11.09 30.01 -12.76
N LYS A 239 -11.89 29.95 -11.68
CA LYS A 239 -12.61 31.08 -11.09
C LYS A 239 -11.83 31.60 -9.88
N GLU A 240 -11.96 32.90 -9.60
CA GLU A 240 -11.40 33.48 -8.36
C GLU A 240 -11.91 32.77 -7.09
N LYS A 241 -13.14 32.24 -7.13
CA LYS A 241 -13.75 31.42 -6.08
C LYS A 241 -14.65 30.36 -6.68
N TYR A 242 -14.48 29.12 -6.24
CA TYR A 242 -15.47 28.06 -6.44
C TYR A 242 -16.53 28.12 -5.34
N THR A 243 -17.78 27.83 -5.68
CA THR A 243 -18.82 27.60 -4.67
C THR A 243 -18.68 26.21 -4.05
N GLU A 244 -19.27 26.00 -2.86
CA GLU A 244 -19.26 24.68 -2.21
C GLU A 244 -19.90 23.59 -3.09
N GLU A 245 -21.00 23.91 -3.78
CA GLU A 245 -21.69 22.99 -4.70
C GLU A 245 -20.81 22.60 -5.90
N GLU A 246 -20.03 23.54 -6.44
CA GLU A 246 -19.11 23.25 -7.56
C GLU A 246 -17.98 22.32 -7.12
N VAL A 247 -17.42 22.55 -5.93
CA VAL A 247 -16.39 21.68 -5.34
C VAL A 247 -16.95 20.30 -5.08
N GLU A 248 -18.15 20.20 -4.50
CA GLU A 248 -18.81 18.91 -4.25
C GLU A 248 -19.07 18.15 -5.55
N LYS A 249 -19.51 18.85 -6.60
CA LYS A 249 -19.68 18.27 -7.94
C LYS A 249 -18.38 17.72 -8.51
N LEU A 250 -17.25 18.41 -8.33
CA LEU A 250 -15.94 17.92 -8.75
C LEU A 250 -15.49 16.69 -7.96
N ILE A 251 -15.61 16.72 -6.64
CA ILE A 251 -15.20 15.64 -5.74
C ILE A 251 -16.07 14.38 -5.96
N SER A 252 -17.37 14.54 -6.15
CA SER A 252 -18.33 13.43 -6.33
C SER A 252 -18.07 12.56 -7.58
N GLN A 253 -17.22 13.02 -8.50
CA GLN A 253 -16.75 12.21 -9.63
C GLN A 253 -15.85 11.04 -9.17
N ILE A 254 -15.20 11.19 -8.00
CA ILE A 254 -14.33 10.18 -7.40
C ILE A 254 -15.18 9.31 -6.46
N LYS A 255 -15.60 8.14 -6.94
CA LYS A 255 -16.56 7.28 -6.21
C LYS A 255 -16.00 6.59 -4.97
N ASP A 256 -14.71 6.30 -4.95
CA ASP A 256 -14.03 5.66 -3.82
C ASP A 256 -12.65 6.31 -3.60
N PRO A 257 -12.59 7.45 -2.88
CA PRO A 257 -11.33 8.14 -2.64
C PRO A 257 -10.30 7.28 -1.89
N ILE A 258 -10.75 6.45 -0.94
CA ILE A 258 -9.82 5.65 -0.14
C ILE A 258 -9.24 4.51 -0.96
N GLY A 259 -10.07 3.74 -1.66
CA GLY A 259 -9.61 2.67 -2.55
C GLY A 259 -8.81 3.20 -3.74
N THR A 260 -9.00 4.47 -4.13
CA THR A 260 -8.23 5.10 -5.21
C THR A 260 -6.86 5.60 -4.73
N PHE A 261 -6.82 6.37 -3.64
CA PHE A 261 -5.60 7.09 -3.21
C PHE A 261 -4.78 6.35 -2.16
N TYR A 262 -5.37 5.37 -1.46
CA TYR A 262 -4.73 4.64 -0.35
C TYR A 262 -4.73 3.12 -0.55
N MET A 263 -4.96 2.62 -1.77
CA MET A 263 -5.02 1.19 -2.10
C MET A 263 -3.92 0.34 -1.46
N TYR A 264 -2.69 0.86 -1.41
CA TYR A 264 -1.53 0.14 -0.87
C TYR A 264 -0.98 0.74 0.42
N ALA A 265 -1.48 1.89 0.85
CA ALA A 265 -0.81 2.73 1.85
C ALA A 265 -1.71 3.19 2.99
N LEU A 266 -2.94 2.68 3.10
CA LEU A 266 -3.84 3.06 4.18
C LEU A 266 -3.22 2.87 5.58
N PRO A 267 -2.55 1.75 5.92
CA PRO A 267 -1.88 1.58 7.22
C PRO A 267 -0.73 2.56 7.49
N ALA A 268 -0.04 3.01 6.43
CA ALA A 268 1.04 4.00 6.52
C ALA A 268 0.54 5.45 6.45
N SER A 269 -0.74 5.68 6.13
CA SER A 269 -1.34 7.02 6.11
C SER A 269 -1.30 7.70 7.49
N ILE A 270 -1.51 9.01 7.51
CA ILE A 270 -1.60 9.76 8.77
C ILE A 270 -2.75 9.23 9.64
N LEU A 271 -3.89 8.87 9.02
CA LEU A 271 -5.08 8.41 9.71
C LEU A 271 -5.03 6.93 10.11
N ARG A 272 -4.29 6.11 9.36
CA ARG A 272 -4.05 4.66 9.53
C ARG A 272 -5.28 3.74 9.47
N ARG A 273 -6.44 4.20 9.94
CA ARG A 273 -7.70 3.45 10.02
C ARG A 273 -8.92 4.36 10.07
N ARG A 274 -10.10 3.79 9.83
CA ARG A 274 -11.38 4.44 10.14
C ARG A 274 -11.51 4.61 11.65
N VAL A 275 -11.97 5.79 12.08
CA VAL A 275 -12.31 6.05 13.50
C VAL A 275 -13.45 5.10 13.90
N MET A 276 -13.21 4.31 14.93
CA MET A 276 -14.20 3.40 15.49
C MET A 276 -14.90 4.15 16.63
N ARG A 277 -16.17 4.51 16.45
CA ARG A 277 -16.99 5.01 17.56
C ARG A 277 -17.36 3.79 18.41
N LYS A 278 -17.03 3.85 19.69
CA LYS A 278 -17.49 2.88 20.69
C LYS A 278 -18.95 3.15 21.04
#